data_AF-A0A3D5K5X6-F1
#
_entry.id   AF-A0A3D5K5X6-F1
#
_cell.length_a   1.000
_cell.length_b   1.000
_cell.length_c   1.000
_cell.angle_alpha   90.00
_cell.angle_beta   90.00
_cell.angle_gamma   90.00
#
_symmetry.space_group_name_H-M   'P 1'
#
loop_
_entity.id
_entity.type
_entity.pdbx_description
1 polymer ?
#
loop_
_entity_poly.entity_id
_entity_poly.type
_entity_poly.pdbx_seq_one_letter_code
_entity_poly.pdbx_strand_id
1 'polypeptide(L)' 'LLGESGAGKSTLVNALVGDEVLATAAVRAGDSKGRHTTVSRELVLRPGGGLLVDTPGIRAVGIWDAEESLSRVFGDLE' A
#
# COMPACT_ATOMS: atom_id res chain seq x y z
N LEU A 1 1.77 3.39 -2.69
CA LEU A 1 1.90 2.21 -1.82
C LEU A 1 0.81 1.22 -2.20
N LEU A 2 1.21 -0.04 -2.41
CA LEU A 2 0.32 -1.15 -2.73
C LEU A 2 0.46 -2.21 -1.64
N GLY A 3 -0.63 -2.91 -1.33
CA GLY A 3 -0.65 -3.95 -0.32
C GLY A 3 -2.02 -4.08 0.34
N GLU A 4 -2.24 -5.19 1.03
CA GLU A 4 -3.51 -5.53 1.67
C GLU A 4 -3.99 -4.46 2.67
N SER A 5 -5.30 -4.44 2.92
CA SER A 5 -5.86 -3.67 4.02
C SER A 5 -5.32 -4.20 5.35
N GLY A 6 -4.85 -3.30 6.22
CA GLY A 6 -4.24 -3.67 7.50
C GLY A 6 -2.71 -3.75 7.48
N ALA A 7 -2.05 -3.70 6.32
CA ALA A 7 -0.60 -3.88 6.19
C ALA A 7 0.27 -2.70 6.70
N GLY A 8 -0.31 -1.66 7.29
CA GLY A 8 0.44 -0.52 7.85
C GLY A 8 0.83 0.59 6.85
N LYS A 9 0.16 0.67 5.68
CA LYS A 9 0.47 1.66 4.63
C LYS A 9 0.44 3.09 5.14
N SER A 10 -0.64 3.48 5.85
CA SER A 10 -0.78 4.85 6.35
C SER A 10 0.26 5.20 7.42
N THR A 11 0.65 4.23 8.26
CA THR A 11 1.75 4.38 9.21
C THR A 11 3.08 4.63 8.49
N LEU A 12 3.35 3.89 7.40
CA LEU A 12 4.55 4.08 6.59
C LEU A 12 4.57 5.46 5.90
N VAL A 13 3.43 5.94 5.40
CA VAL A 13 3.33 7.29 4.81
C VAL A 13 3.72 8.36 5.83
N ASN A 14 3.13 8.33 7.03
CA ASN A 14 3.43 9.31 8.07
C ASN A 14 4.92 9.30 8.43
N ALA A 15 5.52 8.11 8.55
CA ALA A 15 6.96 7.97 8.81
C ALA A 15 7.83 8.54 7.68
N LEU A 16 7.44 8.35 6.41
CA LEU A 16 8.18 8.88 5.26
C LEU A 16 8.03 10.39 5.08
N VAL A 17 6.92 10.96 5.53
CA VAL A 17 6.66 12.41 5.50
C VAL A 17 7.28 13.10 6.72
N GLY A 18 7.41 12.39 7.84
CA GLY A 18 7.85 12.92 9.12
C GLY A 18 6.75 13.67 9.88
N ASP A 19 5.48 13.47 9.51
CA ASP A 19 4.31 14.14 10.11
C ASP A 19 3.06 13.25 10.03
N GLU A 20 2.06 13.52 10.87
CA GLU A 20 0.78 12.81 10.92
C GLU A 20 -0.21 13.33 9.86
N VAL A 21 0.06 12.99 8.60
CA VAL A 21 -0.76 13.43 7.45
C VAL A 21 -1.91 12.49 7.14
N LEU A 22 -1.81 11.20 7.48
CA LEU A 22 -2.87 10.22 7.33
C LEU A 22 -3.36 9.75 8.70
N ALA A 23 -4.69 9.65 8.86
CA ALA A 23 -5.30 9.11 10.06
C ALA A 23 -4.93 7.62 10.23
N THR A 24 -4.46 7.26 11.42
CA THR A 24 -4.18 5.87 11.82
C THR A 24 -5.01 5.49 13.05
N ALA A 25 -5.24 4.19 13.26
CA ALA A 25 -5.99 3.67 14.41
C ALA A 25 -5.26 2.48 15.03
N ALA A 26 -5.53 2.22 16.30
CA ALA A 26 -4.95 1.08 17.02
C ALA A 26 -5.28 -0.25 16.33
N VAL A 27 -4.32 -1.17 16.36
CA VAL A 27 -4.44 -2.52 15.81
C VAL A 27 -5.45 -3.33 16.64
N ARG A 28 -6.37 -4.06 16.00
CA ARG A 28 -7.31 -4.94 16.73
C ARG A 28 -6.58 -6.15 17.31
N ALA A 29 -6.81 -6.43 18.59
CA ALA A 29 -6.17 -7.53 19.32
C ALA A 29 -6.55 -8.94 18.83
N GLY A 30 -7.63 -9.09 18.06
CA GLY A 30 -8.15 -10.40 17.63
C GLY A 30 -7.50 -10.98 16.37
N ASP A 31 -6.97 -10.14 15.47
CA ASP A 31 -6.39 -10.59 14.19
C ASP A 31 -5.11 -9.83 13.80
N SER A 32 -4.61 -8.94 14.68
CA SER A 32 -3.47 -8.04 14.41
C SER A 32 -3.63 -7.19 13.16
N LYS A 33 -4.86 -6.98 12.66
CA LYS A 33 -5.11 -6.13 11.49
C LYS A 33 -5.56 -4.73 11.92
N GLY A 34 -4.89 -3.71 11.38
CA GLY A 34 -5.31 -2.33 11.53
C GLY A 34 -6.62 -2.05 10.77
N ARG A 35 -7.61 -1.45 11.43
CA ARG A 35 -8.87 -1.03 10.79
C ARG A 35 -8.58 0.16 9.87
N HIS A 36 -8.43 -0.08 8.57
CA HIS A 36 -8.28 1.00 7.61
C HIS A 36 -9.63 1.65 7.34
N THR A 37 -9.67 2.96 7.53
CA THR A 37 -10.81 3.84 7.18
C THR A 37 -10.57 4.54 5.84
N THR A 38 -9.45 4.26 5.15
CA THR A 38 -9.05 4.93 3.91
C THR A 38 -9.86 4.40 2.72
N VAL A 39 -10.90 5.13 2.34
CA VAL A 39 -11.78 4.83 1.20
C VAL A 39 -11.35 5.60 -0.07
N SER A 40 -10.46 6.59 0.08
CA SER A 40 -9.96 7.47 -0.98
C SER A 40 -8.54 7.09 -1.46
N ARG A 41 -8.22 7.45 -2.71
CA ARG A 41 -6.85 7.52 -3.22
C ARG A 41 -6.30 8.88 -2.80
N GLU A 42 -5.15 8.91 -2.15
CA GLU A 42 -4.55 10.17 -1.67
C GLU A 42 -3.16 10.38 -2.25
N LEU A 43 -2.87 11.65 -2.54
CA LEU A 43 -1.58 12.11 -3.01
C LEU A 43 -0.96 12.95 -1.91
N VAL A 44 0.12 12.46 -1.34
CA VAL A 44 0.83 13.10 -0.24
C VAL A 44 2.18 13.61 -0.75
N LEU A 45 2.37 14.92 -0.70
CA LEU A 45 3.65 15.55 -1.02
C LEU A 45 4.60 15.40 0.15
N ARG A 46 5.84 14.97 -0.12
CA ARG A 46 6.86 14.89 0.92
C ARG A 46 7.62 16.22 1.03
N PRO A 47 7.91 16.69 2.25
CA PRO A 47 8.94 17.70 2.45
C PRO A 47 10.27 17.27 1.80
N GLY A 48 10.89 18.16 1.02
CA GLY A 48 12.10 17.83 0.24
C GLY A 48 11.84 17.22 -1.15
N GLY A 49 10.57 17.09 -1.54
CA GLY A 49 10.17 16.66 -2.89
C GLY A 49 9.82 15.18 -2.98
N GLY A 50 9.13 14.83 -4.06
CA GLY A 50 8.56 13.50 -4.28
C GLY A 50 7.09 13.40 -3.87
N LEU A 51 6.42 12.40 -4.44
CA LEU A 51 4.99 12.18 -4.30
C LEU A 51 4.74 10.76 -3.79
N LEU A 52 3.97 10.65 -2.71
CA LEU A 52 3.45 9.37 -2.22
C LEU A 52 2.01 9.23 -2.68
N VAL A 53 1.74 8.15 -3.41
CA VAL A 53 0.39 7.78 -3.81
C VAL A 53 -0.10 6.72 -2.83
N ASP A 54 -1.05 7.04 -1.95
CA ASP A 54 -1.73 6.01 -1.18
C ASP A 54 -2.96 5.51 -1.93
N THR A 55 -3.15 4.19 -1.93
CA THR A 55 -4.27 3.54 -2.61
C THR A 55 -5.03 2.66 -1.63
N PRO A 56 -6.36 2.56 -1.75
CA PRO A 56 -7.12 1.58 -1.00
C PRO A 56 -6.53 0.18 -1.17
N GLY A 57 -6.60 -0.64 -0.13
CA GLY A 57 -6.04 -2.00 -0.18
C GLY A 57 -6.56 -2.78 -1.37
N ILE A 58 -5.65 -3.28 -2.20
CA ILE A 58 -5.98 -4.13 -3.34
C ILE A 58 -6.32 -5.53 -2.80
N ARG A 59 -7.47 -6.07 -3.20
CA ARG A 59 -7.89 -7.44 -2.83
C ARG A 59 -7.48 -8.48 -3.86
N ALA A 60 -7.41 -8.09 -5.13
CA ALA A 60 -6.95 -8.94 -6.23
C ALA A 60 -6.46 -8.04 -7.37
N VAL A 61 -5.41 -8.47 -8.06
CA VAL A 61 -4.97 -7.90 -9.35
C VAL A 61 -5.23 -8.96 -10.40
N GLY A 62 -6.04 -8.63 -11.41
CA GLY A 62 -6.21 -9.51 -12.56
C GLY A 62 -4.99 -9.41 -13.46
N ILE A 63 -4.38 -10.54 -13.77
CA ILE A 63 -3.29 -10.63 -14.74
C ILE A 63 -3.91 -11.17 -16.04
N TRP A 64 -3.89 -10.36 -17.08
CA TRP A 64 -4.46 -10.68 -18.40
C TRP A 64 -3.34 -10.65 -19.43
N ASP A 65 -3.36 -11.62 -20.35
CA ASP A 65 -2.42 -11.70 -21.49
C ASP A 65 -0.95 -11.48 -21.10
N ALA A 66 -0.50 -12.18 -20.06
CA ALA A 66 0.76 -11.89 -19.38
C ALA A 66 1.81 -13.00 -19.51
N GLU A 67 1.65 -13.95 -20.42
CA GLU A 67 2.52 -15.12 -20.53
C GLU A 67 4.00 -14.70 -20.72
N GLU A 68 4.27 -13.76 -21.62
CA GLU A 68 5.61 -13.17 -21.81
C GLU A 68 6.08 -12.35 -20.60
N SER A 69 5.17 -11.70 -19.88
CA SER A 69 5.52 -10.91 -18.70
C SER A 69 5.87 -11.80 -17.51
N LEU A 70 5.14 -12.92 -17.35
CA LEU A 70 5.38 -13.90 -16.29
C LEU A 70 6.71 -14.61 -16.49
N SER A 71 7.04 -15.03 -17.72
CA SER A 71 8.34 -15.64 -18.01
C SER A 71 9.51 -14.68 -17.77
N ARG A 72 9.33 -13.38 -18.04
CA ARG A 72 10.36 -12.36 -17.70
C ARG A 72 10.52 -12.13 -16.19
N VAL A 73 9.42 -12.14 -15.43
CA VAL A 73 9.45 -11.82 -13.99
C VAL A 73 9.92 -13.02 -13.15
N PHE A 74 9.57 -14.24 -13.56
CA PHE A 74 9.82 -15.48 -12.82
C PHE A 74 10.71 -16.47 -13.60
N GLY A 75 11.56 -15.98 -14.50
CA GLY A 75 12.40 -16.83 -15.36
C GLY A 75 13.44 -17.67 -14.60
N ASP A 76 13.60 -17.45 -13.30
CA ASP A 76 14.42 -18.24 -12.39
C ASP A 76 13.73 -19.51 -11.86
N LEU A 77 12.44 -19.70 -12.16
CA LEU A 77 11.65 -20.84 -11.69
C LEU A 77 11.46 -21.96 -12.75
N GLU A 78 12.01 -21.81 -13.96
CA GLU A 78 12.03 -22.83 -15.04
C GLU A 78 13.31 -23.66 -15.09
#